data_AF-A0A0M1I8U6-F1
#
_entry.id   AF-A0A0M1I8U6-F1
#
_cell.length_a   1.000
_cell.length_b   1.000
_cell.length_c   1.000
_cell.angle_alpha   90.00
_cell.angle_beta   90.00
_cell.angle_gamma   90.00
#
_symmetry.space_group_name_H-M   'P 1'
#
loop_
_entity.id
_entity.type
_entity.pdbx_description
1 polymer ?
#
loop_
_entity_poly.entity_id
_entity_poly.type
_entity_poly.pdbx_seq_one_letter_code
_entity_poly.pdbx_strand_id
1 'polypeptide(L)' 'MKNIMLKTFSVAIVSLAAMSMANAEMTKAETNAQIKACMKKKQGDWASYGYKGVTFNGTCQPNADGKLQFKAPAP' A
#
# COMPACT_ATOMS: atom_id res chain seq x y z
N MET A 1 -28.32 29.77 15.03
CA MET A 1 -28.25 30.17 13.61
C MET A 1 -26.91 29.73 13.02
N LYS A 2 -26.91 29.26 11.77
CA LYS A 2 -25.80 28.77 10.90
C LYS A 2 -25.46 27.29 11.11
N ASN A 3 -26.23 26.36 10.54
CA ASN A 3 -26.28 25.94 9.12
C ASN A 3 -25.02 25.21 8.67
N ILE A 4 -25.12 23.88 8.65
CA ILE A 4 -24.72 22.96 7.58
C ILE A 4 -24.28 23.70 6.30
N MET A 5 -23.04 23.49 5.83
CA MET A 5 -22.69 23.59 4.40
C MET A 5 -21.30 23.01 4.13
N LEU A 6 -21.33 21.75 3.69
CA LEU A 6 -20.51 21.14 2.65
C LEU A 6 -19.79 22.16 1.73
N LYS A 7 -18.45 22.12 1.68
CA LYS A 7 -17.66 22.57 0.52
C LYS A 7 -16.43 21.67 0.33
N THR A 8 -16.63 20.65 -0.49
CA THR A 8 -15.61 19.96 -1.27
C THR A 8 -14.84 20.95 -2.15
N PHE A 9 -13.50 20.91 -2.16
CA PHE A 9 -12.72 21.24 -3.35
C PHE A 9 -11.46 20.37 -3.40
N SER A 10 -11.46 19.54 -4.43
CA SER A 10 -10.48 18.52 -4.79
C SER A 10 -9.11 19.13 -5.07
N VAL A 11 -8.08 18.69 -4.35
CA VAL A 11 -6.69 18.89 -4.80
C VAL A 11 -6.33 17.70 -5.67
N ALA A 12 -6.16 17.98 -6.96
CA ALA A 12 -5.93 17.02 -8.02
C ALA A 12 -4.59 16.31 -7.87
N ILE A 13 -4.66 15.02 -8.19
CA ILE A 13 -3.62 14.01 -8.21
C ILE A 13 -2.62 14.32 -9.33
N VAL A 14 -1.34 14.45 -8.99
CA VAL A 14 -0.25 14.18 -9.93
C VAL A 14 0.84 13.43 -9.17
N SER A 15 0.86 12.12 -9.34
CA SER A 15 2.05 11.31 -9.08
C SER A 15 2.23 10.38 -10.26
N LEU A 16 3.20 10.72 -11.12
CA LEU A 16 3.73 9.84 -12.15
C LEU A 16 4.27 8.59 -11.46
N ALA A 17 3.54 7.47 -11.57
CA ALA A 17 4.07 6.17 -11.20
C ALA A 17 4.71 5.54 -12.45
N ALA A 18 6.04 5.59 -12.52
CA ALA A 18 6.80 4.70 -13.38
C ALA A 18 6.51 3.25 -12.95
N MET A 19 5.85 2.49 -13.81
CA MET A 19 5.45 1.12 -13.54
C MET A 19 6.65 0.19 -13.78
N SER A 20 7.28 -0.27 -12.71
CA SER A 20 8.21 -1.40 -12.74
C SER A 20 7.42 -2.70 -12.60
N MET A 21 7.34 -3.49 -13.66
CA MET A 21 6.78 -4.84 -13.63
C MET A 21 7.77 -5.78 -12.93
N ALA A 22 7.51 -6.14 -11.67
CA ALA A 22 8.28 -7.16 -10.97
C ALA A 22 7.48 -8.48 -10.94
N ASN A 23 7.73 -9.36 -11.91
CA ASN A 23 7.55 -10.79 -11.72
C ASN A 23 8.73 -11.24 -10.83
N ALA A 24 8.53 -11.30 -9.52
CA ALA A 24 9.58 -11.67 -8.58
C ALA A 24 9.17 -12.92 -7.81
N GLU A 25 9.97 -13.98 -7.93
CA GLU A 25 10.02 -15.02 -6.92
C GLU A 25 10.41 -14.36 -5.58
N MET A 26 9.40 -14.13 -4.74
CA MET A 26 9.54 -13.34 -3.53
C MET A 26 10.32 -14.15 -2.49
N THR A 27 11.46 -13.63 -2.05
CA THR A 27 12.25 -14.29 -1.00
C THR A 27 11.52 -14.24 0.33
N LYS A 28 11.76 -15.22 1.21
CA LYS A 28 11.19 -15.23 2.58
C LYS A 28 11.48 -13.94 3.37
N ALA A 29 12.63 -13.30 3.12
CA ALA A 29 13.00 -12.04 3.75
C ALA A 29 12.12 -10.87 3.27
N GLU A 30 11.82 -10.82 1.98
CA GLU A 30 10.92 -9.82 1.40
C GLU A 30 9.48 -10.02 1.87
N THR A 31 9.00 -11.27 1.88
CA THR A 31 7.67 -11.61 2.42
C THR A 31 7.53 -11.16 3.87
N ASN A 32 8.57 -11.35 4.69
CA ASN A 32 8.56 -10.89 6.08
C ASN A 32 8.50 -9.36 6.19
N ALA A 33 9.22 -8.64 5.33
CA ALA A 33 9.16 -7.17 5.27
C ALA A 33 7.76 -6.68 4.89
N GLN A 34 7.13 -7.31 3.89
CA GLN A 34 5.76 -7.01 3.46
C GLN A 34 4.71 -7.26 4.56
N ILE A 35 4.84 -8.36 5.32
CA ILE A 35 3.95 -8.65 6.46
C ILE A 35 4.18 -7.63 7.58
N LYS A 36 5.45 -7.29 7.90
CA LYS A 36 5.80 -6.28 8.91
C LYS A 36 5.23 -4.91 8.59
N ALA A 37 5.22 -4.51 7.32
CA ALA A 37 4.63 -3.26 6.85
C ALA A 37 3.13 -3.15 7.19
N CYS A 38 2.46 -4.31 7.30
CA CYS A 38 1.04 -4.43 7.60
C CYS A 38 0.73 -4.82 9.06
N MET A 39 1.75 -4.96 9.92
CA MET A 39 1.51 -5.24 11.33
C MET A 39 0.74 -4.08 11.98
N LYS A 40 -0.30 -4.42 12.76
CA LYS A 40 -1.21 -3.46 13.42
C LYS A 40 -2.01 -2.56 12.47
N LYS A 41 -1.98 -2.84 11.16
CA LYS A 41 -2.85 -2.22 10.15
C LYS A 41 -4.12 -3.04 9.95
N LYS A 42 -5.11 -2.43 9.32
CA LYS A 42 -6.33 -3.08 8.87
C LYS A 42 -6.23 -3.40 7.38
N GLN A 43 -7.10 -4.29 6.90
CA GLN A 43 -7.24 -4.53 5.46
C GLN A 43 -7.57 -3.23 4.74
N GLY A 44 -6.88 -2.96 3.63
CA GLY A 44 -7.03 -1.75 2.82
C GLY A 44 -6.23 -0.55 3.31
N ASP A 45 -5.62 -0.61 4.50
CA ASP A 45 -4.78 0.48 4.98
C ASP A 45 -3.56 0.67 4.08
N TRP A 46 -3.15 1.92 3.93
CA TRP A 46 -1.91 2.28 3.26
C TRP A 46 -0.69 1.75 4.02
N ALA A 47 0.23 1.14 3.27
CA ALA A 47 1.50 0.66 3.76
C ALA A 47 2.62 0.97 2.77
N SER A 48 3.82 1.17 3.32
CA SER A 48 5.05 1.34 2.56
C SER A 48 6.15 0.53 3.23
N TYR A 49 7.03 -0.08 2.44
CA TYR A 49 8.19 -0.80 2.97
C TYR A 49 9.41 -0.63 2.08
N GLY A 50 10.59 -0.71 2.69
CA GLY A 50 11.86 -0.70 1.99
C GLY A 50 12.41 -2.12 1.84
N TYR A 51 12.87 -2.49 0.64
CA TYR A 51 13.61 -3.73 0.41
C TYR A 51 14.66 -3.51 -0.69
N LYS A 52 15.89 -3.97 -0.45
CA LYS A 52 17.05 -3.79 -1.36
C LYS A 52 17.24 -2.34 -1.84
N GLY A 53 17.03 -1.36 -0.96
CA GLY A 53 17.18 0.07 -1.28
C GLY A 53 16.03 0.69 -2.07
N VAL A 54 14.97 -0.08 -2.38
CA VAL A 54 13.77 0.40 -3.07
C VAL A 54 12.62 0.53 -2.07
N THR A 55 11.83 1.61 -2.17
CA THR A 55 10.60 1.79 -1.39
C THR A 55 9.39 1.42 -2.24
N PHE A 56 8.56 0.54 -1.71
CA PHE A 56 7.31 0.10 -2.33
C PHE A 56 6.13 0.71 -1.58
N ASN A 57 5.10 1.14 -2.32
CA ASN A 57 3.90 1.77 -1.81
C ASN A 57 2.65 1.01 -2.27
N GLY A 58 1.66 0.87 -1.40
CA GLY A 58 0.49 0.06 -1.69
C GLY A 58 -0.42 -0.10 -0.48
N THR A 59 -1.13 -1.22 -0.42
CA THR A 59 -2.14 -1.47 0.62
C THR A 59 -1.95 -2.83 1.27
N CYS A 60 -2.46 -2.98 2.48
CA CYS A 60 -2.48 -4.25 3.19
C CYS A 60 -3.66 -5.10 2.72
N GLN A 61 -3.39 -6.25 2.11
CA GLN A 61 -4.41 -7.22 1.70
C GLN A 61 -4.20 -8.57 2.38
N PRO A 62 -5.26 -9.40 2.54
CA PRO A 62 -5.13 -10.75 3.03
C PRO A 62 -4.28 -11.60 2.07
N ASN A 63 -3.37 -12.39 2.62
CA ASN A 63 -2.64 -13.41 1.89
C ASN A 63 -3.31 -14.80 2.04
N ALA A 64 -2.72 -15.83 1.43
CA ALA A 64 -3.25 -17.19 1.49
C ALA A 64 -3.33 -17.77 2.92
N ASP A 65 -2.49 -17.28 3.84
CA ASP A 65 -2.47 -17.67 5.25
C ASP A 65 -3.44 -16.86 6.12
N GLY A 66 -4.23 -15.96 5.52
CA GLY A 66 -5.16 -15.08 6.23
C GLY A 66 -4.49 -13.92 6.99
N LYS A 67 -3.19 -13.70 6.81
CA LYS A 67 -2.46 -12.57 7.39
C LYS A 67 -2.51 -11.38 6.44
N LEU A 68 -2.44 -10.17 6.99
CA LEU A 68 -2.25 -8.98 6.18
C LEU A 68 -0.81 -8.90 5.67
N GLN A 69 -0.68 -8.72 4.37
CA GLN A 69 0.58 -8.55 3.66
C GLN A 69 0.45 -7.39 2.69
N PHE A 70 1.54 -6.64 2.50
CA PHE A 70 1.59 -5.59 1.50
C PHE A 70 1.26 -6.14 0.12
N LYS A 71 0.45 -5.40 -0.62
CA LYS A 71 0.16 -5.64 -2.04
C LYS A 71 0.26 -4.33 -2.80
N ALA A 72 1.04 -4.35 -3.88
CA ALA A 72 1.12 -3.22 -4.79
C ALA A 72 -0.26 -2.98 -5.45
N PRO A 73 -0.60 -1.71 -5.76
CA PRO A 73 -1.80 -1.41 -6.51
C PRO A 73 -1.74 -2.07 -7.89
N ALA A 74 -2.88 -2.53 -8.39
CA ALA A 74 -2.97 -2.95 -9.79
C ALA A 74 -2.67 -1.73 -10.70
N PRO A 75 -1.97 -1.93 -11.83
CA PRO A 75 -1.75 -0.88 -12.81
C PRO A 75 -3.05 -0.34 -13.41
#